data_AF-A0A553E1D6-F1
#
_entry.id   AF-A0A553E1D6-F1
#
_cell.length_a   1.000
_cell.length_b   1.000
_cell.length_c   1.000
_cell.angle_alpha   90.00
_cell.angle_beta   90.00
_cell.angle_gamma   90.00
#
_symmetry.space_group_name_H-M   'P 1'
#
loop_
_entity.id
_entity.type
_entity.pdbx_description
1 polymer ?
#
loop_
_entity_poly.entity_id
_entity_poly.type
_entity_poly.pdbx_seq_one_letter_code
_entity_poly.pdbx_strand_id
1 'polypeptide(L)'
;MKKIITLFCLHILMPLCAQEYSSANIHSHNDYSNKLPFVEAFNNEVGVIEADVFLLNNDLFLAHTANEILPNYTLKKIYLDPLLDKIKALKGYPYKNDKTLDIMIDVKSEAVSTLDVIVKQLNAYPEIVSCNAIRIVISGNRPDRTLWQKYPSFICFDGRISEIYTSQQLARVAMISEDIKNQTVWNGKGVLVQADLDKIQTLIREVHNKNKKIRFWSTQDNVNTWITLMGLKVDYIGTDKTSELSQFLSNNKKFSYNNTAFYKAYIPKNISEPFVKKHPKNIILLIGDGMGLTQIYAGYTANKGQLNMFNIPTQGFSITEASDSYITDSAAGATAMATGHKSKNRFLGVDPSGSPLESITQKLAKKKYQTAIISSGNITDATPAGFYAHQIDRSFNEAIANDFLSNPSDILIGGGVEEFTKRKDDINLGEILRKKGYTFSIQWKAIDTIQNKRFVLLDNEAVVSKKAGRGDFLEKAFEKTCNSFSKTSKPFFIMEEGAQIDYGGHQNDLEYVIREVLDFDQLVGKAMAFVDENQETLLIVTADHETGGLTLIDGNSQTGYVLGDFSTNDHTAVTVPVFAYGPGAENFKGVYQNTAIYSKIVEVLSLK
;
A
#
# COMPACT_ATOMS: atom_id res chain seq x y z
N MET A 1 -12.86 65.04 14.80
CA MET A 1 -11.90 64.16 14.07
C MET A 1 -11.09 63.36 15.07
N LYS A 2 -11.27 62.04 15.12
CA LYS A 2 -10.25 61.04 15.51
C LYS A 2 -10.81 59.67 15.12
N LYS A 3 -10.30 59.12 14.02
CA LYS A 3 -10.64 57.77 13.52
C LYS A 3 -9.94 56.76 14.42
N ILE A 4 -10.69 55.81 14.97
CA ILE A 4 -10.17 54.60 15.60
C ILE A 4 -9.85 53.64 14.46
N ILE A 5 -8.58 53.31 14.27
CA ILE A 5 -8.13 52.25 13.37
C ILE A 5 -7.91 51.01 14.25
N THR A 6 -8.83 50.06 14.16
CA THR A 6 -8.68 48.74 14.75
C THR A 6 -7.79 47.92 13.82
N LEU A 7 -6.57 47.61 14.26
CA LEU A 7 -5.62 46.77 13.53
C LEU A 7 -6.10 45.30 13.60
N PHE A 8 -6.62 44.77 12.50
CA PHE A 8 -6.91 43.33 12.38
C PHE A 8 -5.57 42.61 12.14
N CYS A 9 -5.04 41.95 13.18
CA CYS A 9 -3.92 41.02 13.02
C CYS A 9 -4.39 39.79 12.25
N LEU A 10 -4.19 39.80 10.93
CA LEU A 10 -4.36 38.66 10.05
C LEU A 10 -3.30 37.59 10.43
N HIS A 11 -3.69 36.64 11.27
CA HIS A 11 -2.90 35.42 11.46
C HIS A 11 -3.02 34.61 10.18
N ILE A 12 -2.00 34.70 9.32
CA ILE A 12 -1.82 33.77 8.21
C ILE A 12 -1.51 32.42 8.86
N LEU A 13 -2.54 31.59 9.05
CA LEU A 13 -2.34 30.17 9.27
C LEU A 13 -1.73 29.62 7.99
N MET A 14 -0.40 29.46 7.97
CA MET A 14 0.22 28.56 7.01
C MET A 14 -0.33 27.15 7.27
N PRO A 15 -0.78 26.42 6.24
CA PRO A 15 -1.12 25.02 6.43
C PRO A 15 0.14 24.30 6.90
N LEU A 16 0.08 23.57 8.02
CA LEU A 16 1.10 22.58 8.36
C LEU A 16 1.09 21.54 7.25
N CYS A 17 1.94 21.70 6.24
CA CYS A 17 2.28 20.60 5.35
C CYS A 17 2.93 19.52 6.21
N ALA A 18 2.44 18.29 6.09
CA ALA A 18 3.14 17.14 6.65
C ALA A 18 4.57 17.12 6.08
N GLN A 19 5.57 16.94 6.95
CA GLN A 19 6.95 16.74 6.52
C GLN A 19 7.03 15.52 5.60
N GLU A 20 7.37 15.74 4.33
CA GLU A 20 7.68 14.68 3.38
C GLU A 20 9.14 14.26 3.56
N TYR A 21 9.39 12.95 3.55
CA TYR A 21 10.73 12.38 3.67
C TYR A 21 11.26 11.96 2.31
N SER A 22 12.54 12.24 2.07
CA SER A 22 13.29 11.83 0.89
C SER A 22 14.73 11.48 1.27
N SER A 23 15.57 11.10 0.31
CA SER A 23 17.00 10.88 0.56
C SER A 23 17.67 12.08 1.26
N ALA A 24 17.18 13.30 1.05
CA ALA A 24 17.69 14.50 1.72
C ALA A 24 17.47 14.53 3.25
N ASN A 25 16.67 13.61 3.80
CA ASN A 25 16.48 13.41 5.23
C ASN A 25 17.39 12.32 5.81
N ILE A 26 18.22 11.68 4.99
CA ILE A 26 19.14 10.63 5.45
C ILE A 26 20.43 11.27 5.96
N HIS A 27 20.87 10.79 7.12
CA HIS A 27 22.20 11.04 7.67
C HIS A 27 23.01 9.74 7.58
N SER A 28 24.00 9.70 6.70
CA SER A 28 24.97 8.60 6.60
C SER A 28 25.88 8.65 7.82
N HIS A 29 25.55 7.84 8.82
CA HIS A 29 26.27 7.78 10.09
C HIS A 29 27.48 6.87 9.93
N ASN A 30 28.58 7.21 10.61
CA ASN A 30 29.85 6.49 10.52
C ASN A 30 30.26 6.14 9.07
N ASP A 31 30.00 7.04 8.12
CA ASP A 31 30.12 6.76 6.69
C ASP A 31 31.53 6.26 6.31
N TYR A 32 32.54 6.73 7.03
CA TYR A 32 33.94 6.37 6.88
C TYR A 32 34.22 4.88 7.17
N SER A 33 33.29 4.17 7.80
CA SER A 33 33.38 2.73 8.08
C SER A 33 32.72 1.87 6.99
N ASN A 34 32.03 2.48 6.03
CA ASN A 34 31.39 1.77 4.93
C ASN A 34 32.41 1.21 3.94
N LYS A 35 32.01 0.21 3.13
CA LYS A 35 32.87 -0.39 2.10
C LYS A 35 33.32 0.60 1.03
N LEU A 36 32.45 1.55 0.71
CA LEU A 36 32.68 2.63 -0.26
C LEU A 36 32.35 3.97 0.40
N PRO A 37 33.21 4.45 1.33
CA PRO A 37 33.00 5.72 2.02
C PRO A 37 32.82 6.85 1.02
N PHE A 38 31.99 7.83 1.40
CA PHE A 38 31.51 8.94 0.59
C PHE A 38 30.65 8.51 -0.62
N VAL A 39 31.12 7.55 -1.42
CA VAL A 39 30.55 7.19 -2.73
C VAL A 39 29.13 6.64 -2.60
N GLU A 40 28.88 5.71 -1.67
CA GLU A 40 27.55 5.11 -1.54
C GLU A 40 26.51 6.16 -1.10
N ALA A 41 26.79 6.87 -0.02
CA ALA A 41 25.92 7.92 0.51
C ALA A 41 25.69 9.04 -0.52
N PHE A 42 26.74 9.47 -1.22
CA PHE A 42 26.64 10.49 -2.26
C PHE A 42 25.77 10.01 -3.44
N ASN A 43 25.93 8.78 -3.91
CA ASN A 43 25.12 8.26 -5.02
C ASN A 43 23.65 8.09 -4.65
N ASN A 44 23.35 7.86 -3.36
CA ASN A 44 22.00 7.87 -2.81
C ASN A 44 21.44 9.30 -2.59
N GLU A 45 22.21 10.35 -2.91
CA GLU A 45 21.84 11.76 -2.74
C GLU A 45 21.35 12.07 -1.31
N VAL A 46 22.07 11.57 -0.29
CA VAL A 46 21.70 11.78 1.12
C VAL A 46 21.93 13.22 1.58
N GLY A 47 21.21 13.64 2.62
CA GLY A 47 21.29 15.01 3.13
C GLY A 47 22.53 15.31 3.98
N VAL A 48 23.04 14.32 4.73
CA VAL A 48 24.22 14.46 5.59
C VAL A 48 25.15 13.27 5.40
N ILE A 49 26.45 13.54 5.27
CA ILE A 49 27.50 12.51 5.28
C ILE A 49 28.45 12.80 6.44
N GLU A 50 28.58 11.86 7.37
CA GLU A 50 29.40 12.00 8.59
C GLU A 50 30.77 11.32 8.48
N ALA A 51 31.81 12.03 8.87
CA ALA A 51 33.17 11.53 8.98
C ALA A 51 33.73 11.80 10.38
N ASP A 52 34.10 10.73 11.09
CA ASP A 52 34.86 10.84 12.34
C ASP A 52 36.30 11.19 12.02
N VAL A 53 36.84 12.24 12.65
CA VAL A 53 38.21 12.70 12.43
C VAL A 53 39.05 12.73 13.70
N PHE A 54 40.30 12.29 13.54
CA PHE A 54 41.33 12.31 14.55
C PHE A 54 42.57 13.06 14.03
N LEU A 55 42.99 14.11 14.75
CA LEU A 55 44.19 14.86 14.43
C LEU A 55 45.44 14.09 14.87
N LEU A 56 46.32 13.81 13.92
CA LEU A 56 47.63 13.20 14.19
C LEU A 56 48.66 13.77 13.23
N ASN A 57 49.83 14.19 13.75
CA ASN A 57 50.94 14.70 12.93
C ASN A 57 50.54 15.82 11.94
N ASN A 58 49.65 16.73 12.37
CA ASN A 58 49.07 17.82 11.56
C ASN A 58 48.24 17.39 10.34
N ASP A 59 47.71 16.17 10.34
CA ASP A 59 46.75 15.68 9.34
C ASP A 59 45.51 15.05 10.00
N LEU A 60 44.43 14.92 9.23
CA LEU A 60 43.11 14.50 9.68
C LEU A 60 42.82 13.08 9.19
N PHE A 61 42.99 12.12 10.09
CA PHE A 61 42.73 10.72 9.82
C PHE A 61 41.29 10.36 10.15
N LEU A 62 40.71 9.44 9.37
CA LEU A 62 39.36 8.94 9.61
C LEU A 62 39.41 7.76 10.57
N ALA A 63 38.86 7.93 11.76
CA ALA A 63 38.85 6.93 12.81
C ALA A 63 37.95 7.35 13.98
N HIS A 64 37.31 6.39 14.65
CA HIS A 64 36.61 6.65 15.91
C HIS A 64 37.59 6.78 17.08
N THR A 65 38.59 5.89 17.09
CA THR A 65 39.62 5.83 18.13
C THR A 65 41.03 5.87 17.54
N ALA A 66 42.02 6.29 18.33
CA ALA A 66 43.40 6.38 17.86
C ALA A 66 43.98 5.04 17.35
N ASN A 67 43.45 3.90 17.82
CA ASN A 67 43.91 2.57 17.43
C ASN A 67 43.40 2.11 16.05
N GLU A 68 42.42 2.81 15.47
CA GLU A 68 41.83 2.50 14.17
C GLU A 68 42.48 3.28 13.02
N ILE A 69 43.44 4.18 13.32
CA ILE A 69 44.07 5.05 12.34
C ILE A 69 44.83 4.22 11.30
N LEU A 70 44.41 4.34 10.04
CA LEU A 70 45.06 3.72 8.90
C LEU A 70 45.91 4.74 8.12
N PRO A 71 47.13 4.37 7.68
CA PRO A 71 47.92 5.22 6.80
C PRO A 71 47.17 5.57 5.52
N ASN A 72 47.23 6.84 5.10
CA ASN A 72 46.56 7.36 3.91
C ASN A 72 45.02 7.29 3.92
N TYR A 73 44.40 7.06 5.09
CA TYR A 73 42.96 7.08 5.27
C TYR A 73 42.54 8.40 5.91
N THR A 74 42.53 9.47 5.10
CA THR A 74 42.39 10.85 5.56
C THR A 74 41.13 11.52 5.02
N LEU A 75 40.66 12.54 5.75
CA LEU A 75 39.51 13.36 5.35
C LEU A 75 39.68 13.91 3.94
N LYS A 76 40.88 14.42 3.63
CA LYS A 76 41.24 14.90 2.29
C LYS A 76 40.99 13.85 1.21
N LYS A 77 41.58 12.66 1.34
CA LYS A 77 41.58 11.66 0.26
C LYS A 77 40.23 11.01 0.05
N ILE A 78 39.49 10.78 1.14
CA ILE A 78 38.23 10.01 1.10
C ILE A 78 37.02 10.91 0.86
N TYR A 79 37.02 12.14 1.38
CA TYR A 79 35.87 13.03 1.30
C TYR A 79 36.11 14.27 0.43
N LEU A 80 37.16 15.04 0.70
CA LEU A 80 37.32 16.36 0.04
C LEU A 80 37.74 16.25 -1.42
N ASP A 81 38.72 15.40 -1.74
CA ASP A 81 39.19 15.18 -3.12
C ASP A 81 38.01 14.64 -3.99
N PRO A 82 37.27 13.59 -3.59
CA PRO A 82 36.11 13.12 -4.37
C PRO A 82 34.95 14.12 -4.44
N LEU A 83 34.67 14.87 -3.36
CA LEU A 83 33.62 15.89 -3.38
C LEU A 83 33.94 17.01 -4.36
N LEU A 84 35.20 17.45 -4.44
CA LEU A 84 35.64 18.44 -5.42
C LEU A 84 35.38 17.96 -6.85
N ASP A 85 35.71 16.71 -7.16
CA ASP A 85 35.48 16.11 -8.47
C ASP A 85 33.98 16.09 -8.82
N LYS A 86 33.13 15.74 -7.84
CA LYS A 86 31.67 15.74 -8.02
C LYS A 86 31.11 17.13 -8.25
N ILE A 87 31.51 18.13 -7.46
CA ILE A 87 31.07 19.52 -7.62
C ILE A 87 31.47 20.05 -9.00
N LYS A 88 32.69 19.76 -9.46
CA LYS A 88 33.17 20.14 -10.80
C LYS A 88 32.33 19.50 -11.89
N ALA A 89 32.06 18.20 -11.77
CA ALA A 89 31.22 17.48 -12.72
C ALA A 89 29.76 17.99 -12.74
N LEU A 90 29.26 18.47 -11.60
CA LEU A 90 27.90 18.98 -11.42
C LEU A 90 27.81 20.51 -11.46
N LYS A 91 28.82 21.18 -12.04
CA LYS A 91 28.82 22.63 -12.30
C LYS A 91 28.57 23.49 -11.05
N GLY A 92 29.18 23.13 -9.92
CA GLY A 92 29.12 23.91 -8.68
C GLY A 92 28.09 23.45 -7.66
N TYR A 93 27.47 22.28 -7.86
CA TYR A 93 26.47 21.72 -6.94
C TYR A 93 26.89 20.33 -6.44
N PRO A 94 26.51 19.92 -5.21
CA PRO A 94 26.77 18.57 -4.73
C PRO A 94 25.87 17.54 -5.42
N TYR A 95 24.66 17.90 -5.83
CA TYR A 95 23.68 17.01 -6.43
C TYR A 95 22.92 17.71 -7.57
N LYS A 96 22.08 16.96 -8.30
CA LYS A 96 21.14 17.51 -9.27
C LYS A 96 19.93 18.16 -8.56
N ASN A 97 19.20 19.02 -9.27
CA ASN A 97 17.93 19.63 -8.82
C ASN A 97 18.03 20.44 -7.50
N ASP A 98 19.11 21.22 -7.33
CA ASP A 98 19.33 22.12 -6.19
C ASP A 98 19.31 21.45 -4.79
N LYS A 99 19.48 20.13 -4.72
CA LYS A 99 19.63 19.41 -3.44
C LYS A 99 20.91 19.85 -2.73
N THR A 100 20.82 19.97 -1.41
CA THR A 100 21.94 20.37 -0.53
C THR A 100 22.61 19.16 0.11
N LEU A 101 23.87 19.32 0.50
CA LEU A 101 24.65 18.32 1.22
C LEU A 101 25.35 18.93 2.44
N ASP A 102 25.13 18.36 3.61
CA ASP A 102 25.93 18.66 4.79
C ASP A 102 27.07 17.64 4.89
N ILE A 103 28.31 18.11 4.99
CA ILE A 103 29.44 17.28 5.41
C ILE A 103 29.62 17.48 6.89
N MET A 104 29.26 16.48 7.68
CA MET A 104 29.47 16.48 9.12
C MET A 104 30.85 15.93 9.43
N ILE A 105 31.67 16.71 10.12
CA ILE A 105 32.99 16.32 10.60
C ILE A 105 32.89 16.16 12.11
N ASP A 106 32.88 14.92 12.60
CA ASP A 106 32.79 14.62 14.02
C ASP A 106 34.20 14.50 14.62
N VAL A 107 34.57 15.45 15.47
CA VAL A 107 35.93 15.58 15.97
C VAL A 107 36.13 14.68 17.21
N LYS A 108 37.05 13.71 17.11
CA LYS A 108 37.38 12.78 18.21
C LYS A 108 38.60 13.19 19.03
N SER A 109 39.36 14.16 18.54
CA SER A 109 40.57 14.70 19.18
C SER A 109 40.31 16.10 19.77
N GLU A 110 41.33 16.82 20.24
CA GLU A 110 41.15 18.15 20.84
C GLU A 110 40.54 19.14 19.82
N ALA A 111 39.50 19.86 20.24
CA ALA A 111 38.63 20.57 19.32
C ALA A 111 39.28 21.75 18.58
N VAL A 112 40.03 22.60 19.28
CA VAL A 112 40.57 23.85 18.71
C VAL A 112 41.66 23.54 17.69
N SER A 113 42.67 22.75 18.09
CA SER A 113 43.78 22.36 17.21
C SER A 113 43.30 21.57 16.00
N THR A 114 42.33 20.69 16.17
CA THR A 114 41.75 19.92 15.06
C THR A 114 40.98 20.83 14.10
N LEU A 115 40.15 21.74 14.61
CA LEU A 115 39.38 22.64 13.77
C LEU A 115 40.26 23.63 13.00
N ASP A 116 41.39 24.07 13.56
CA ASP A 116 42.37 24.89 12.85
C ASP A 116 42.94 24.15 11.63
N VAL A 117 43.21 22.85 11.76
CA VAL A 117 43.66 22.00 10.64
C VAL A 117 42.53 21.74 9.64
N ILE A 118 41.29 21.51 10.10
CA ILE A 118 40.11 21.39 9.22
C ILE A 118 39.95 22.65 8.36
N VAL A 119 39.98 23.84 8.97
CA VAL A 119 39.86 25.12 8.25
C VAL A 119 41.02 25.29 7.27
N LYS A 120 42.26 24.96 7.67
CA LYS A 120 43.41 25.01 6.78
C LYS A 120 43.24 24.10 5.56
N GLN A 121 42.78 22.87 5.75
CA GLN A 121 42.54 21.95 4.64
C GLN A 121 41.40 22.43 3.73
N LEU A 122 40.26 22.84 4.30
CA LEU A 122 39.10 23.32 3.53
C LEU A 122 39.38 24.57 2.70
N ASN A 123 40.22 25.48 3.19
CA ASN A 123 40.65 26.66 2.42
C ASN A 123 41.43 26.30 1.14
N ALA A 124 41.96 25.08 1.03
CA ALA A 124 42.56 24.58 -0.21
C ALA A 124 41.50 24.13 -1.25
N TYR A 125 40.21 24.15 -0.92
CA TYR A 125 39.09 23.75 -1.79
C TYR A 125 38.08 24.90 -1.95
N PRO A 126 38.43 25.99 -2.66
CA PRO A 126 37.56 27.14 -2.84
C PRO A 126 36.19 26.77 -3.43
N GLU A 127 36.12 25.79 -4.32
CA GLU A 127 34.87 25.30 -4.91
C GLU A 127 33.94 24.61 -3.89
N ILE A 128 34.49 23.98 -2.85
CA ILE A 128 33.69 23.38 -1.77
C ILE A 128 33.18 24.48 -0.84
N VAL A 129 34.07 25.36 -0.36
CA VAL A 129 33.72 26.35 0.68
C VAL A 129 32.85 27.51 0.17
N SER A 130 32.84 27.76 -1.15
CA SER A 130 31.98 28.76 -1.79
C SER A 130 30.66 28.18 -2.31
N CYS A 131 30.47 26.86 -2.25
CA CYS A 131 29.24 26.21 -2.69
C CYS A 131 28.13 26.41 -1.67
N ASN A 132 27.14 27.25 -1.98
CA ASN A 132 25.99 27.53 -1.10
C ASN A 132 25.12 26.31 -0.79
N ALA A 133 25.18 25.27 -1.63
CA ALA A 133 24.48 24.01 -1.42
C ALA A 133 25.24 23.05 -0.50
N ILE A 134 26.44 23.41 -0.03
CA ILE A 134 27.24 22.61 0.90
C ILE A 134 27.41 23.36 2.22
N ARG A 135 27.23 22.64 3.32
CA ARG A 135 27.59 23.14 4.66
C ARG A 135 28.57 22.18 5.31
N ILE A 136 29.60 22.74 5.93
CA ILE A 136 30.51 21.98 6.78
C ILE A 136 30.00 22.09 8.22
N VAL A 137 29.67 20.96 8.85
CA VAL A 137 29.08 20.92 10.19
C VAL A 137 30.03 20.22 11.15
N ILE A 138 30.51 20.92 12.18
CA ILE A 138 31.42 20.34 13.18
C ILE A 138 30.60 19.71 14.32
N SER A 139 30.82 18.43 14.55
CA SER A 139 30.23 17.60 15.62
C SER A 139 31.32 17.07 16.56
N GLY A 140 30.95 16.25 17.55
CA GLY A 140 31.88 15.65 18.51
C GLY A 140 32.45 16.68 19.49
N ASN A 141 33.77 16.70 19.60
CA ASN A 141 34.52 17.72 20.34
C ASN A 141 34.49 19.05 19.56
N ARG A 142 33.75 20.03 20.08
CA ARG A 142 33.61 21.37 19.48
C ARG A 142 34.31 22.41 20.37
N PRO A 143 34.91 23.48 19.80
CA PRO A 143 35.41 24.58 20.59
C PRO A 143 34.29 25.23 21.40
N ASP A 144 34.68 25.93 22.47
CA ASP A 144 33.74 26.74 23.25
C ASP A 144 32.97 27.71 22.33
N ARG A 145 31.67 27.87 22.61
CA ARG A 145 30.73 28.64 21.77
C ARG A 145 31.09 30.12 21.64
N THR A 146 31.90 30.64 22.55
CA THR A 146 32.46 32.00 22.47
C THR A 146 33.49 32.15 21.35
N LEU A 147 34.12 31.04 20.91
CA LEU A 147 35.12 31.02 19.85
C LEU A 147 34.51 30.87 18.45
N TRP A 148 33.23 30.50 18.33
CA TRP A 148 32.61 30.16 17.04
C TRP A 148 32.66 31.29 16.00
N GLN A 149 32.61 32.54 16.45
CA GLN A 149 32.70 33.71 15.55
C GLN A 149 34.09 33.90 14.93
N LYS A 150 35.13 33.25 15.48
CA LYS A 150 36.49 33.30 14.92
C LYS A 150 36.64 32.41 13.68
N TYR A 151 35.76 31.42 13.50
CA TYR A 151 35.85 30.49 12.39
C TYR A 151 35.11 31.02 11.15
N PRO A 152 35.62 30.71 9.93
CA PRO A 152 35.01 31.15 8.68
C PRO A 152 33.51 30.83 8.58
N SER A 153 32.74 31.63 7.86
CA SER A 153 31.28 31.52 7.78
C SER A 153 30.78 30.18 7.21
N PHE A 154 31.60 29.47 6.43
CA PHE A 154 31.27 28.14 5.90
C PHE A 154 31.31 27.03 6.95
N ILE A 155 31.83 27.31 8.16
CA ILE A 155 31.83 26.38 9.31
C ILE A 155 30.56 26.57 10.15
N CYS A 156 29.71 25.56 10.16
CA CYS A 156 28.58 25.45 11.07
C CYS A 156 28.89 24.42 12.17
N PHE A 157 28.04 24.36 13.19
CA PHE A 157 28.18 23.44 14.32
C PHE A 157 26.92 22.61 14.52
N ASP A 158 27.09 21.36 14.92
CA ASP A 158 26.03 20.51 15.44
C ASP A 158 25.73 20.92 16.88
N GLY A 159 24.52 21.36 17.20
CA GLY A 159 24.11 21.87 18.51
C GLY A 159 23.71 20.76 19.50
N ARG A 160 23.61 21.12 20.79
CA ARG A 160 23.17 20.23 21.88
C ARG A 160 21.92 20.81 22.53
N ILE A 161 20.97 19.97 22.92
CA ILE A 161 19.68 20.44 23.48
C ILE A 161 19.86 21.16 24.82
N SER A 162 20.83 20.72 25.62
CA SER A 162 21.14 21.24 26.96
C SER A 162 21.80 22.63 26.94
N GLU A 163 22.18 23.12 25.75
CA GLU A 163 22.90 24.36 25.56
C GLU A 163 21.96 25.54 25.22
N ILE A 164 22.14 26.68 25.89
CA ILE A 164 21.42 27.93 25.59
C ILE A 164 22.28 28.81 24.68
N TYR A 165 21.77 29.17 23.51
CA TYR A 165 22.50 29.94 22.49
C TYR A 165 22.06 31.39 22.43
N THR A 166 23.00 32.31 22.24
CA THR A 166 22.67 33.66 21.74
C THR A 166 22.22 33.58 20.28
N SER A 167 21.52 34.59 19.76
CA SER A 167 21.09 34.61 18.35
C SER A 167 22.26 34.45 17.37
N GLN A 168 23.42 35.03 17.69
CA GLN A 168 24.64 34.91 16.89
C GLN A 168 25.22 33.50 16.91
N GLN A 169 25.20 32.82 18.07
CA GLN A 169 25.64 31.43 18.17
C GLN A 169 24.66 30.49 17.47
N LEU A 170 23.35 30.70 17.66
CA LEU A 170 22.30 29.90 17.03
C LEU A 170 22.35 30.02 15.50
N ALA A 171 22.74 31.17 14.96
CA ALA A 171 22.95 31.34 13.52
C ALA A 171 24.06 30.42 12.95
N ARG A 172 25.02 30.00 13.79
CA ARG A 172 26.09 29.04 13.43
C ARG A 172 25.69 27.58 13.64
N VAL A 173 24.52 27.29 14.21
CA VAL A 173 24.03 25.92 14.43
C VAL A 173 23.29 25.43 13.19
N ALA A 174 23.76 24.33 12.58
CA ALA A 174 23.12 23.74 11.40
C ALA A 174 21.94 22.82 11.76
N MET A 175 22.12 22.03 12.82
CA MET A 175 21.15 21.09 13.39
C MET A 175 21.43 20.92 14.88
N ILE A 176 20.52 20.29 15.62
CA ILE A 176 20.70 19.91 17.03
C ILE A 176 20.60 18.40 17.14
N SER A 177 21.57 17.79 17.83
CA SER A 177 21.67 16.35 17.98
C SER A 177 21.58 15.94 19.44
N GLU A 178 20.89 14.84 19.71
CA GLU A 178 20.68 14.31 21.05
C GLU A 178 20.83 12.78 21.09
N ASP A 179 21.33 12.24 22.21
CA ASP A 179 21.35 10.79 22.42
C ASP A 179 19.92 10.33 22.73
N ILE A 180 19.37 9.43 21.92
CA ILE A 180 18.02 8.90 22.17
C ILE A 180 17.95 8.18 23.53
N LYS A 181 19.06 7.63 24.04
CA LYS A 181 19.12 6.93 25.33
C LYS A 181 18.87 7.86 26.52
N ASN A 182 19.12 9.16 26.37
CA ASN A 182 18.76 10.16 27.38
C ASN A 182 17.25 10.41 27.43
N GLN A 183 16.54 10.05 26.35
CA GLN A 183 15.11 10.28 26.20
C GLN A 183 14.30 9.04 26.57
N THR A 184 14.72 7.86 26.13
CA THR A 184 13.99 6.60 26.25
C THR A 184 14.92 5.38 26.34
N VAL A 185 14.44 4.29 26.91
CA VAL A 185 15.08 2.95 26.87
C VAL A 185 14.61 2.10 25.68
N TRP A 186 13.79 2.67 24.80
CA TRP A 186 13.24 1.99 23.64
C TRP A 186 14.35 1.51 22.70
N ASN A 187 14.24 0.24 22.31
CA ASN A 187 15.26 -0.48 21.55
C ASN A 187 14.87 -0.68 20.08
N GLY A 188 14.06 0.23 19.51
CA GLY A 188 13.63 0.14 18.11
C GLY A 188 12.60 -0.96 17.81
N LYS A 189 12.07 -1.65 18.84
CA LYS A 189 11.02 -2.68 18.70
C LYS A 189 9.78 -2.30 19.50
N GLY A 190 8.61 -2.60 18.94
CA GLY A 190 7.34 -2.18 19.53
C GLY A 190 7.16 -0.67 19.53
N VAL A 191 6.12 -0.19 20.21
CA VAL A 191 5.81 1.24 20.30
C VAL A 191 6.51 1.90 21.49
N LEU A 192 6.81 3.20 21.37
CA LEU A 192 7.22 4.02 22.50
C LEU A 192 6.10 4.07 23.55
N VAL A 193 6.47 4.02 24.84
CA VAL A 193 5.51 4.31 25.92
C VAL A 193 5.09 5.77 25.85
N GLN A 194 3.84 6.07 26.22
CA GLN A 194 3.27 7.42 26.07
C GLN A 194 4.13 8.51 26.75
N ALA A 195 4.70 8.23 27.92
CA ALA A 195 5.55 9.19 28.63
C ALA A 195 6.83 9.55 27.83
N ASP A 196 7.46 8.56 27.20
CA ASP A 196 8.66 8.77 26.38
C ASP A 196 8.29 9.48 25.07
N LEU A 197 7.15 9.11 24.47
CA LEU A 197 6.59 9.75 23.29
C LEU A 197 6.38 11.25 23.54
N ASP A 198 5.69 11.62 24.63
CA ASP A 198 5.40 13.01 24.98
C ASP A 198 6.69 13.82 25.23
N LYS A 199 7.67 13.22 25.90
CA LYS A 199 8.99 13.81 26.17
C LYS A 199 9.74 14.10 24.88
N ILE A 200 9.84 13.11 23.98
CA ILE A 200 10.54 13.25 22.70
C ILE A 200 9.84 14.27 21.80
N GLN A 201 8.50 14.23 21.70
CA GLN A 201 7.74 15.20 20.92
C GLN A 201 7.87 16.63 21.44
N THR A 202 7.98 16.81 22.76
CA THR A 202 8.23 18.12 23.35
C THR A 202 9.62 18.64 22.97
N LEU A 203 10.63 17.79 23.05
CA LEU A 203 12.00 18.12 22.64
C LEU A 203 12.06 18.52 21.16
N ILE A 204 11.47 17.73 20.28
CA ILE A 204 11.40 18.02 18.83
C ILE A 204 10.75 19.39 18.59
N ARG A 205 9.60 19.66 19.23
CA ARG A 205 8.91 20.95 19.13
C ARG A 205 9.79 22.12 19.59
N GLU A 206 10.56 21.97 20.67
CA GLU A 206 11.48 23.00 21.14
C GLU A 206 12.60 23.31 20.13
N VAL A 207 13.12 22.29 19.44
CA VAL A 207 14.13 22.45 18.38
C VAL A 207 13.52 23.14 17.16
N HIS A 208 12.35 22.68 16.72
CA HIS A 208 11.64 23.28 15.58
C HIS A 208 11.23 24.74 15.85
N ASN A 209 10.83 25.09 17.07
CA ASN A 209 10.54 26.47 17.47
C ASN A 209 11.75 27.41 17.37
N LYS A 210 12.98 26.87 17.38
CA LYS A 210 14.23 27.62 17.15
C LYS A 210 14.60 27.69 15.66
N ASN A 211 13.73 27.22 14.77
CA ASN A 211 13.97 27.05 13.33
C ASN A 211 15.25 26.24 13.06
N LYS A 212 15.42 25.13 13.79
CA LYS A 212 16.53 24.20 13.64
C LYS A 212 16.01 22.81 13.33
N LYS A 213 16.86 22.04 12.64
CA LYS A 213 16.63 20.61 12.36
C LYS A 213 17.11 19.78 13.55
N ILE A 214 16.45 18.65 13.80
CA ILE A 214 16.84 17.69 14.84
C ILE A 214 17.26 16.34 14.26
N ARG A 215 18.24 15.70 14.89
CA ARG A 215 18.52 14.26 14.75
C ARG A 215 18.73 13.59 16.11
N PHE A 216 18.52 12.29 16.15
CA PHE A 216 18.92 11.45 17.27
C PHE A 216 20.04 10.50 16.86
N TRP A 217 20.98 10.22 17.77
CA TRP A 217 21.97 9.15 17.61
C TRP A 217 21.76 8.07 18.68
N SER A 218 22.54 6.97 18.61
CA SER A 218 22.31 5.74 19.37
C SER A 218 20.96 5.06 19.09
N THR A 219 20.33 5.37 17.95
CA THR A 219 19.11 4.69 17.48
C THR A 219 19.45 3.31 16.93
N GLN A 220 18.47 2.40 16.92
CA GLN A 220 18.64 1.15 16.16
C GLN A 220 18.48 1.41 14.66
N ASP A 221 19.15 0.61 13.83
CA ASP A 221 19.15 0.80 12.37
C ASP A 221 18.28 -0.24 11.65
N ASN A 222 16.97 -0.03 11.73
CA ASN A 222 15.94 -0.88 11.15
C ASN A 222 14.68 -0.08 10.76
N VAL A 223 13.84 -0.68 9.91
CA VAL A 223 12.60 -0.08 9.36
C VAL A 223 11.66 0.47 10.44
N ASN A 224 11.42 -0.29 11.52
CA ASN A 224 10.55 0.16 12.61
C ASN A 224 11.07 1.44 13.26
N THR A 225 12.39 1.54 13.41
CA THR A 225 13.02 2.72 14.00
C THR A 225 12.89 3.91 13.08
N TRP A 226 13.15 3.73 11.78
CA TRP A 226 12.99 4.78 10.78
C TRP A 226 11.55 5.31 10.76
N ILE A 227 10.55 4.43 10.69
CA ILE A 227 9.11 4.79 10.70
C ILE A 227 8.76 5.58 11.96
N THR A 228 9.18 5.11 13.13
CA THR A 228 8.88 5.78 14.39
C THR A 228 9.47 7.20 14.43
N LEU A 229 10.73 7.36 14.04
CA LEU A 229 11.39 8.68 14.01
C LEU A 229 10.75 9.61 12.97
N MET A 230 10.33 9.08 11.82
CA MET A 230 9.61 9.86 10.82
C MET A 230 8.23 10.31 11.32
N GLY A 231 7.51 9.43 12.02
CA GLY A 231 6.24 9.73 12.69
C GLY A 231 6.37 10.81 13.75
N LEU A 232 7.50 10.82 14.47
CA LEU A 232 7.88 11.85 15.44
C LEU A 232 8.30 13.18 14.83
N LYS A 233 8.49 13.26 13.51
CA LYS A 233 8.99 14.45 12.78
C LYS A 233 10.46 14.79 13.06
N VAL A 234 11.31 13.77 13.15
CA VAL A 234 12.77 13.93 13.23
C VAL A 234 13.33 14.28 11.83
N ASP A 235 14.09 15.36 11.71
CA ASP A 235 14.47 15.89 10.39
C ASP A 235 15.51 15.05 9.65
N TYR A 236 16.48 14.50 10.37
CA TYR A 236 17.50 13.62 9.82
C TYR A 236 17.50 12.26 10.52
N ILE A 237 17.37 11.20 9.73
CA ILE A 237 17.37 9.81 10.18
C ILE A 237 18.77 9.25 9.99
N GLY A 238 19.45 8.96 11.10
CA GLY A 238 20.77 8.31 11.11
C GLY A 238 20.67 6.84 10.70
N THR A 239 21.51 6.42 9.76
CA THR A 239 21.61 5.03 9.31
C THR A 239 23.02 4.73 8.82
N ASP A 240 23.47 3.49 9.00
CA ASP A 240 24.67 2.95 8.38
C ASP A 240 24.31 2.27 7.03
N LYS A 241 23.01 2.21 6.68
CA LYS A 241 22.44 1.50 5.51
C LYS A 241 21.75 2.47 4.54
N THR A 242 22.49 3.45 4.04
CA THR A 242 21.93 4.55 3.22
C THR A 242 21.13 4.07 2.01
N SER A 243 21.57 2.98 1.36
CA SER A 243 20.88 2.38 0.22
C SER A 243 19.52 1.79 0.59
N GLU A 244 19.43 1.06 1.71
CA GLU A 244 18.17 0.46 2.19
C GLU A 244 17.14 1.52 2.57
N LEU A 245 17.55 2.55 3.34
CA LEU A 245 16.65 3.63 3.72
C LEU A 245 16.24 4.48 2.51
N SER A 246 17.13 4.73 1.55
CA SER A 246 16.78 5.45 0.32
C SER A 246 15.73 4.71 -0.49
N GLN A 247 15.89 3.40 -0.64
CA GLN A 247 14.91 2.55 -1.30
C GLN A 247 13.57 2.57 -0.57
N PHE A 248 13.58 2.41 0.77
CA PHE A 248 12.39 2.50 1.61
C PHE A 248 11.64 3.82 1.40
N LEU A 249 12.34 4.97 1.45
CA LEU A 249 11.72 6.28 1.26
C LEU A 249 11.16 6.47 -0.16
N SER A 250 11.84 5.94 -1.17
CA SER A 250 11.35 6.01 -2.56
C SER A 250 10.08 5.18 -2.78
N ASN A 251 9.98 4.03 -2.11
CA ASN A 251 8.85 3.11 -2.22
C ASN A 251 7.66 3.52 -1.34
N ASN A 252 7.88 4.31 -0.28
CA ASN A 252 6.85 4.71 0.68
C ASN A 252 5.58 5.31 0.01
N LYS A 253 5.70 5.95 -1.16
CA LYS A 253 4.53 6.46 -1.90
C LYS A 253 3.58 5.37 -2.40
N LYS A 254 4.10 4.19 -2.73
CA LYS A 254 3.29 3.01 -3.09
C LYS A 254 2.83 2.24 -1.87
N PHE A 255 3.56 2.34 -0.77
CA PHE A 255 3.37 1.52 0.42
C PHE A 255 2.59 2.21 1.53
N SER A 256 2.18 3.47 1.34
CA SER A 256 1.34 4.21 2.27
C SER A 256 0.10 4.78 1.59
N TYR A 257 -0.97 4.91 2.36
CA TYR A 257 -2.19 5.57 1.92
C TYR A 257 -2.87 6.23 3.10
N ASN A 258 -3.36 7.46 2.91
CA ASN A 258 -4.20 8.15 3.88
C ASN A 258 -5.55 8.41 3.24
N ASN A 259 -6.54 7.62 3.62
CA ASN A 259 -7.88 7.75 3.06
C ASN A 259 -8.55 9.04 3.58
N THR A 260 -9.26 9.74 2.69
CA THR A 260 -9.99 10.97 3.04
C THR A 260 -11.50 10.84 2.88
N ALA A 261 -12.00 9.71 2.34
CA ALA A 261 -13.40 9.45 2.11
C ALA A 261 -13.85 8.21 2.90
N PHE A 262 -14.72 8.42 3.88
CA PHE A 262 -15.17 7.39 4.81
C PHE A 262 -16.66 7.09 4.65
N TYR A 263 -17.07 5.86 4.94
CA TYR A 263 -18.48 5.47 4.99
C TYR A 263 -18.78 4.75 6.31
N LYS A 264 -20.05 4.80 6.71
CA LYS A 264 -20.53 4.06 7.87
C LYS A 264 -20.82 2.61 7.46
N ALA A 265 -20.21 1.66 8.16
CA ALA A 265 -20.49 0.25 7.93
C ALA A 265 -21.95 -0.09 8.27
N TYR A 266 -22.61 -0.83 7.39
CA TYR A 266 -23.93 -1.39 7.60
C TYR A 266 -23.89 -2.44 8.71
N ILE A 267 -24.85 -2.37 9.63
CA ILE A 267 -25.02 -3.35 10.71
C ILE A 267 -26.23 -4.21 10.33
N PRO A 268 -26.04 -5.53 10.09
CA PRO A 268 -27.16 -6.42 9.79
C PRO A 268 -28.23 -6.40 10.88
N LYS A 269 -29.50 -6.44 10.47
CA LYS A 269 -30.64 -6.31 11.40
C LYS A 269 -30.92 -7.61 12.14
N ASN A 270 -30.67 -8.75 11.50
CA ASN A 270 -31.01 -10.08 12.04
C ASN A 270 -29.79 -10.83 12.61
N ILE A 271 -28.90 -10.16 13.34
CA ILE A 271 -27.71 -10.81 13.94
C ILE A 271 -28.09 -11.66 15.16
N SER A 272 -29.05 -11.20 15.96
CA SER A 272 -29.41 -11.79 17.25
C SER A 272 -30.56 -12.80 17.18
N GLU A 273 -31.27 -12.85 16.05
CA GLU A 273 -32.41 -13.73 15.83
C GLU A 273 -32.10 -14.71 14.70
N PRO A 274 -32.27 -16.03 14.90
CA PRO A 274 -32.03 -17.00 13.85
C PRO A 274 -33.02 -16.78 12.70
N PHE A 275 -32.51 -16.80 11.46
CA PHE A 275 -33.37 -16.78 10.27
C PHE A 275 -34.42 -17.89 10.36
N VAL A 276 -35.69 -17.53 10.15
CA VAL A 276 -36.83 -18.45 10.24
C VAL A 276 -36.65 -19.64 9.28
N LYS A 277 -36.05 -19.39 8.11
CA LYS A 277 -35.70 -20.44 7.15
C LYS A 277 -34.28 -20.92 7.38
N LYS A 278 -34.13 -22.25 7.41
CA LYS A 278 -32.81 -22.92 7.48
C LYS A 278 -32.14 -23.10 6.11
N HIS A 279 -32.94 -23.07 5.03
CA HIS A 279 -32.47 -23.25 3.67
C HIS A 279 -32.74 -21.99 2.85
N PRO A 280 -31.73 -21.40 2.19
CA PRO A 280 -31.94 -20.28 1.29
C PRO A 280 -32.62 -20.73 0.00
N LYS A 281 -33.32 -19.79 -0.63
CA LYS A 281 -33.83 -19.89 -1.99
C LYS A 281 -32.84 -19.29 -3.00
N ASN A 282 -32.15 -18.22 -2.60
CA ASN A 282 -31.25 -17.44 -3.46
C ASN A 282 -29.84 -17.40 -2.87
N ILE A 283 -28.83 -17.31 -3.74
CA ILE A 283 -27.43 -17.17 -3.37
C ILE A 283 -26.85 -15.90 -3.99
N ILE A 284 -26.07 -15.17 -3.20
CA ILE A 284 -25.16 -14.11 -3.66
C ILE A 284 -23.76 -14.53 -3.22
N LEU A 285 -22.87 -14.74 -4.19
CA LEU A 285 -21.46 -15.03 -3.98
C LEU A 285 -20.64 -13.82 -4.43
N LEU A 286 -20.02 -13.14 -3.49
CA LEU A 286 -19.13 -12.02 -3.75
C LEU A 286 -17.67 -12.47 -3.62
N ILE A 287 -16.86 -12.18 -4.64
CA ILE A 287 -15.44 -12.56 -4.67
C ILE A 287 -14.59 -11.29 -4.77
N GLY A 288 -13.77 -11.01 -3.75
CA GLY A 288 -12.70 -10.03 -3.87
C GLY A 288 -11.45 -10.75 -4.36
N ASP A 289 -11.08 -10.60 -5.63
CA ASP A 289 -9.92 -11.30 -6.21
C ASP A 289 -8.63 -10.86 -5.47
N GLY A 290 -7.81 -11.80 -5.02
CA GLY A 290 -6.60 -11.48 -4.23
C GLY A 290 -6.84 -10.92 -2.82
N MET A 291 -8.10 -10.89 -2.33
CA MET A 291 -8.50 -10.24 -1.08
C MET A 291 -8.23 -11.11 0.17
N GLY A 292 -6.96 -11.21 0.55
CA GLY A 292 -6.54 -11.80 1.83
C GLY A 292 -6.93 -10.97 3.06
N LEU A 293 -6.65 -11.52 4.25
CA LEU A 293 -7.01 -10.87 5.53
C LEU A 293 -6.28 -9.54 5.74
N THR A 294 -5.06 -9.39 5.22
CA THR A 294 -4.26 -8.16 5.36
C THR A 294 -4.78 -7.05 4.46
N GLN A 295 -5.24 -7.37 3.24
CA GLN A 295 -5.95 -6.44 2.35
C GLN A 295 -7.23 -5.92 3.03
N ILE A 296 -8.00 -6.82 3.64
CA ILE A 296 -9.20 -6.45 4.40
C ILE A 296 -8.85 -5.54 5.58
N TYR A 297 -7.85 -5.89 6.39
CA TYR A 297 -7.49 -5.08 7.56
C TYR A 297 -6.90 -3.70 7.16
N ALA A 298 -6.26 -3.61 5.99
CA ALA A 298 -5.85 -2.33 5.41
C ALA A 298 -7.09 -1.44 5.14
N GLY A 299 -8.13 -2.01 4.51
CA GLY A 299 -9.42 -1.34 4.31
C GLY A 299 -10.07 -0.91 5.63
N TYR A 300 -10.08 -1.78 6.64
CA TYR A 300 -10.60 -1.47 7.98
C TYR A 300 -9.91 -0.27 8.62
N THR A 301 -8.58 -0.24 8.58
CA THR A 301 -7.80 0.88 9.09
C THR A 301 -8.11 2.16 8.31
N ALA A 302 -8.13 2.07 6.98
CA ALA A 302 -8.42 3.19 6.09
C ALA A 302 -9.84 3.75 6.24
N ASN A 303 -10.83 2.94 6.60
CA ASN A 303 -12.20 3.37 6.90
C ASN A 303 -12.47 3.55 8.41
N LYS A 304 -11.43 3.95 9.13
CA LYS A 304 -11.48 4.34 10.54
C LYS A 304 -12.04 3.29 11.50
N GLY A 305 -11.62 2.05 11.30
CA GLY A 305 -12.02 0.93 12.14
C GLY A 305 -13.44 0.45 11.88
N GLN A 306 -13.91 0.55 10.63
CA GLN A 306 -15.24 0.06 10.23
C GLN A 306 -15.17 -0.60 8.86
N LEU A 307 -15.75 -1.80 8.74
CA LEU A 307 -16.06 -2.45 7.46
C LEU A 307 -17.39 -3.16 7.57
N ASN A 308 -18.13 -3.21 6.46
CA ASN A 308 -19.37 -3.96 6.33
C ASN A 308 -19.13 -5.46 6.57
N MET A 309 -18.09 -6.04 5.96
CA MET A 309 -17.79 -7.47 6.09
C MET A 309 -17.48 -7.91 7.53
N PHE A 310 -16.89 -7.03 8.35
CA PHE A 310 -16.60 -7.33 9.77
C PHE A 310 -17.85 -7.36 10.65
N ASN A 311 -18.98 -6.85 10.17
CA ASN A 311 -20.26 -6.98 10.86
C ASN A 311 -20.98 -8.31 10.55
N ILE A 312 -20.41 -9.17 9.70
CA ILE A 312 -20.93 -10.51 9.42
C ILE A 312 -20.48 -11.49 10.53
N PRO A 313 -21.41 -12.11 11.28
CA PRO A 313 -21.06 -12.92 12.45
C PRO A 313 -20.51 -14.30 12.10
N THR A 314 -20.84 -14.84 10.92
CA THR A 314 -20.38 -16.18 10.51
C THR A 314 -19.15 -16.07 9.63
N GLN A 315 -18.05 -16.65 10.11
CA GLN A 315 -16.73 -16.57 9.50
C GLN A 315 -16.08 -17.95 9.44
N GLY A 316 -15.30 -18.19 8.38
CA GLY A 316 -14.48 -19.37 8.16
C GLY A 316 -13.25 -19.01 7.30
N PHE A 317 -12.50 -20.03 6.90
CA PHE A 317 -11.33 -19.86 6.03
C PHE A 317 -11.30 -20.90 4.92
N SER A 318 -10.87 -20.47 3.74
CA SER A 318 -10.72 -21.30 2.56
C SER A 318 -9.23 -21.56 2.24
N ILE A 319 -8.89 -22.82 2.00
CA ILE A 319 -7.60 -23.27 1.47
C ILE A 319 -7.69 -23.30 -0.06
N THR A 320 -6.76 -22.60 -0.72
CA THR A 320 -6.93 -22.19 -2.12
C THR A 320 -6.06 -22.96 -3.12
N GLU A 321 -5.10 -23.77 -2.67
CA GLU A 321 -4.12 -24.50 -3.52
C GLU A 321 -4.73 -25.15 -4.78
N ALA A 322 -3.98 -25.17 -5.87
CA ALA A 322 -4.39 -25.83 -7.11
C ALA A 322 -4.02 -27.34 -7.08
N SER A 323 -4.48 -28.10 -8.07
CA SER A 323 -4.14 -29.53 -8.16
C SER A 323 -2.67 -29.81 -8.48
N ASP A 324 -1.99 -28.85 -9.12
CA ASP A 324 -0.61 -28.96 -9.61
C ASP A 324 0.34 -27.92 -9.00
N SER A 325 -0.15 -27.06 -8.09
CA SER A 325 0.63 -26.00 -7.48
C SER A 325 0.17 -25.69 -6.06
N TYR A 326 1.15 -25.44 -5.19
CA TYR A 326 0.92 -24.95 -3.82
C TYR A 326 0.27 -23.57 -3.79
N ILE A 327 0.55 -22.72 -4.79
CA ILE A 327 -0.04 -21.40 -4.98
C ILE A 327 -0.98 -21.47 -6.19
N THR A 328 -2.26 -21.20 -5.97
CA THR A 328 -3.27 -21.19 -7.05
C THR A 328 -3.16 -19.90 -7.87
N ASP A 329 -3.63 -19.96 -9.11
CA ASP A 329 -4.09 -18.78 -9.83
C ASP A 329 -5.61 -18.64 -9.75
N SER A 330 -6.15 -17.50 -10.19
CA SER A 330 -7.59 -17.21 -10.18
C SER A 330 -8.40 -18.23 -11.00
N ALA A 331 -7.83 -18.82 -12.06
CA ALA A 331 -8.54 -19.80 -12.89
C ALA A 331 -8.81 -21.10 -12.15
N ALA A 332 -7.80 -21.68 -11.52
CA ALA A 332 -7.98 -22.86 -10.67
C ALA A 332 -8.84 -22.56 -9.44
N GLY A 333 -8.66 -21.38 -8.82
CA GLY A 333 -9.43 -20.93 -7.67
C GLY A 333 -10.93 -20.81 -7.96
N ALA A 334 -11.28 -20.11 -9.03
CA ALA A 334 -12.66 -19.96 -9.50
C ALA A 334 -13.26 -21.28 -9.96
N THR A 335 -12.50 -22.11 -10.69
CA THR A 335 -12.95 -23.45 -11.10
C THR A 335 -13.30 -24.32 -9.90
N ALA A 336 -12.49 -24.28 -8.83
CA ALA A 336 -12.77 -25.02 -7.60
C ALA A 336 -14.06 -24.57 -6.92
N MET A 337 -14.28 -23.25 -6.81
CA MET A 337 -15.51 -22.69 -6.25
C MET A 337 -16.75 -22.94 -7.11
N ALA A 338 -16.59 -22.95 -8.44
CA ALA A 338 -17.69 -23.10 -9.39
C ALA A 338 -18.10 -24.56 -9.59
N THR A 339 -17.20 -25.53 -9.46
CA THR A 339 -17.44 -26.94 -9.82
C THR A 339 -17.34 -27.92 -8.66
N GLY A 340 -16.66 -27.54 -7.57
CA GLY A 340 -16.34 -28.44 -6.46
C GLY A 340 -15.17 -29.38 -6.71
N HIS A 341 -14.41 -29.17 -7.79
CA HIS A 341 -13.22 -29.96 -8.13
C HIS A 341 -11.98 -29.07 -8.25
N LYS A 342 -10.84 -29.56 -7.75
CA LYS A 342 -9.55 -28.90 -8.00
C LYS A 342 -9.21 -29.00 -9.49
N SER A 343 -8.59 -27.95 -10.01
CA SER A 343 -8.06 -27.91 -11.38
C SER A 343 -6.59 -27.49 -11.37
N LYS A 344 -5.95 -27.51 -12.55
CA LYS A 344 -4.60 -27.00 -12.73
C LYS A 344 -4.61 -25.49 -12.84
N ASN A 345 -3.53 -24.82 -12.47
CA ASN A 345 -3.40 -23.40 -12.74
C ASN A 345 -3.66 -23.12 -14.23
N ARG A 346 -4.29 -21.97 -14.51
CA ARG A 346 -4.75 -21.53 -15.85
C ARG A 346 -5.97 -22.25 -16.40
N PHE A 347 -6.41 -23.38 -15.86
CA PHE A 347 -7.56 -24.13 -16.37
C PHE A 347 -8.87 -23.53 -15.87
N LEU A 348 -9.87 -23.40 -16.75
CA LEU A 348 -11.18 -22.84 -16.48
C LEU A 348 -12.26 -23.88 -16.70
N GLY A 349 -13.00 -24.23 -15.64
CA GLY A 349 -14.18 -25.11 -15.73
C GLY A 349 -13.88 -26.51 -16.26
N VAL A 350 -12.64 -26.97 -16.18
CA VAL A 350 -12.20 -28.32 -16.59
C VAL A 350 -11.42 -28.98 -15.47
N ASP A 351 -11.38 -30.31 -15.44
CA ASP A 351 -10.59 -31.08 -14.49
C ASP A 351 -9.08 -31.10 -14.86
N PRO A 352 -8.20 -31.70 -14.04
CA PRO A 352 -6.76 -31.74 -14.34
C PRO A 352 -6.38 -32.49 -15.63
N SER A 353 -7.30 -33.25 -16.24
CA SER A 353 -7.14 -33.91 -17.54
C SER A 353 -7.60 -33.02 -18.72
N GLY A 354 -8.22 -31.88 -18.43
CA GLY A 354 -8.82 -30.98 -19.43
C GLY A 354 -10.27 -31.33 -19.80
N SER A 355 -10.92 -32.22 -19.04
CA SER A 355 -12.32 -32.61 -19.30
C SER A 355 -13.29 -31.59 -18.70
N PRO A 356 -14.33 -31.13 -19.43
CA PRO A 356 -15.30 -30.17 -18.91
C PRO A 356 -16.01 -30.63 -17.63
N LEU A 357 -16.13 -29.72 -16.67
CA LEU A 357 -16.84 -29.90 -15.41
C LEU A 357 -18.11 -29.03 -15.40
N GLU A 358 -19.24 -29.59 -14.97
CA GLU A 358 -20.46 -28.79 -14.82
C GLU A 358 -20.29 -27.77 -13.68
N SER A 359 -20.39 -26.48 -14.03
CA SER A 359 -20.37 -25.38 -13.07
C SER A 359 -21.71 -25.22 -12.33
N ILE A 360 -21.69 -24.53 -11.19
CA ILE A 360 -22.87 -24.22 -10.40
C ILE A 360 -23.91 -23.42 -11.20
N THR A 361 -23.48 -22.52 -12.09
CA THR A 361 -24.40 -21.72 -12.91
C THR A 361 -25.15 -22.61 -13.92
N GLN A 362 -24.45 -23.56 -14.57
CA GLN A 362 -25.06 -24.54 -15.47
C GLN A 362 -26.03 -25.46 -14.71
N LYS A 363 -25.62 -25.96 -13.53
CA LYS A 363 -26.46 -26.80 -12.67
C LYS A 363 -27.74 -26.07 -12.26
N LEU A 364 -27.62 -24.82 -11.83
CA LEU A 364 -28.74 -24.00 -11.36
C LEU A 364 -29.66 -23.57 -12.51
N ALA A 365 -29.11 -23.26 -13.69
CA ALA A 365 -29.90 -22.96 -14.89
C ALA A 365 -30.80 -24.16 -15.29
N LYS A 366 -30.29 -25.39 -15.20
CA LYS A 366 -31.10 -26.62 -15.41
C LYS A 366 -32.26 -26.72 -14.42
N LYS A 367 -32.07 -26.23 -13.19
CA LYS A 367 -33.10 -26.13 -12.13
C LYS A 367 -33.92 -24.84 -12.19
N LYS A 368 -33.85 -24.09 -13.30
CA LYS A 368 -34.64 -22.86 -13.58
C LYS A 368 -34.33 -21.68 -12.66
N TYR A 369 -33.16 -21.68 -12.02
CA TYR A 369 -32.64 -20.48 -11.36
C TYR A 369 -32.31 -19.43 -12.42
N GLN A 370 -32.45 -18.17 -12.03
CA GLN A 370 -31.83 -17.08 -12.77
C GLN A 370 -30.36 -16.96 -12.36
N THR A 371 -29.46 -16.70 -13.30
CA THR A 371 -28.03 -16.59 -12.99
C THR A 371 -27.42 -15.30 -13.52
N ALA A 372 -26.53 -14.68 -12.73
CA ALA A 372 -25.76 -13.50 -13.12
C ALA A 372 -24.27 -13.71 -12.81
N ILE A 373 -23.43 -13.20 -13.71
CA ILE A 373 -21.97 -13.15 -13.56
C ILE A 373 -21.56 -11.69 -13.81
N ILE A 374 -20.93 -11.08 -12.80
CA ILE A 374 -20.57 -9.65 -12.80
C ILE A 374 -19.11 -9.53 -12.39
N SER A 375 -18.33 -8.72 -13.10
CA SER A 375 -16.94 -8.44 -12.76
C SER A 375 -16.60 -6.97 -12.97
N SER A 376 -15.86 -6.40 -12.02
CA SER A 376 -15.19 -5.10 -12.16
C SER A 376 -13.86 -5.17 -12.94
N GLY A 377 -13.65 -6.28 -13.66
CA GLY A 377 -12.56 -6.51 -14.62
C GLY A 377 -13.10 -7.02 -15.96
N ASN A 378 -12.24 -7.71 -16.72
CA ASN A 378 -12.63 -8.31 -18.00
C ASN A 378 -13.47 -9.57 -17.76
N ILE A 379 -14.62 -9.71 -18.44
CA ILE A 379 -15.52 -10.85 -18.24
C ILE A 379 -14.98 -12.19 -18.77
N THR A 380 -13.95 -12.15 -19.60
CA THR A 380 -13.21 -13.34 -20.03
C THR A 380 -11.98 -13.61 -19.17
N ASP A 381 -11.70 -12.78 -18.16
CA ASP A 381 -10.68 -13.10 -17.16
C ASP A 381 -11.16 -14.27 -16.29
N ALA A 382 -10.23 -14.84 -15.54
CA ALA A 382 -10.39 -16.17 -14.99
C ALA A 382 -11.52 -16.32 -13.98
N THR A 383 -11.68 -15.37 -13.07
CA THR A 383 -12.70 -15.46 -12.01
C THR A 383 -14.11 -15.53 -12.58
N PRO A 384 -14.56 -14.63 -13.47
CA PRO A 384 -15.86 -14.77 -14.12
C PRO A 384 -15.91 -15.96 -15.08
N ALA A 385 -14.86 -16.21 -15.85
CA ALA A 385 -14.81 -17.31 -16.81
C ALA A 385 -14.93 -18.68 -16.16
N GLY A 386 -14.39 -18.88 -14.95
CA GLY A 386 -14.49 -20.13 -14.20
C GLY A 386 -15.93 -20.56 -13.90
N PHE A 387 -16.90 -19.64 -13.96
CA PHE A 387 -18.31 -19.90 -13.76
C PHE A 387 -19.11 -20.16 -15.05
N TYR A 388 -18.51 -20.11 -16.24
CA TYR A 388 -19.24 -20.41 -17.49
C TYR A 388 -18.43 -21.08 -18.62
N ALA A 389 -17.11 -20.90 -18.65
CA ALA A 389 -16.24 -21.40 -19.73
C ALA A 389 -15.61 -22.75 -19.39
N HIS A 390 -15.22 -23.50 -20.42
CA HIS A 390 -14.50 -24.76 -20.31
C HIS A 390 -13.25 -24.71 -21.20
N GLN A 391 -12.15 -24.19 -20.67
CA GLN A 391 -10.91 -23.97 -21.42
C GLN A 391 -9.70 -24.46 -20.63
N ILE A 392 -8.73 -25.03 -21.32
CA ILE A 392 -7.47 -25.48 -20.71
C ILE A 392 -6.47 -24.34 -20.50
N ASP A 393 -6.81 -23.12 -20.89
CA ASP A 393 -5.93 -21.96 -20.66
C ASP A 393 -6.74 -20.66 -20.59
N ARG A 394 -6.55 -19.92 -19.49
CA ARG A 394 -7.22 -18.64 -19.21
C ARG A 394 -6.89 -17.52 -20.20
N SER A 395 -5.86 -17.67 -21.03
CA SER A 395 -5.53 -16.69 -22.09
C SER A 395 -6.37 -16.85 -23.36
N PHE A 396 -7.19 -17.90 -23.47
CA PHE A 396 -8.03 -18.13 -24.64
C PHE A 396 -9.30 -17.27 -24.64
N ASN A 397 -9.15 -15.96 -24.46
CA ASN A 397 -10.22 -14.97 -24.28
C ASN A 397 -11.36 -15.09 -25.32
N GLU A 398 -11.04 -15.29 -26.60
CA GLU A 398 -12.07 -15.48 -27.64
C GLU A 398 -12.80 -16.82 -27.51
N ALA A 399 -12.11 -17.91 -27.15
CA ALA A 399 -12.77 -19.20 -26.93
C ALA A 399 -13.65 -19.15 -25.67
N ILE A 400 -13.15 -18.50 -24.61
CA ILE A 400 -13.88 -18.20 -23.37
C ILE A 400 -15.17 -17.44 -23.69
N ALA A 401 -15.09 -16.30 -24.40
CA ALA A 401 -16.26 -15.53 -24.80
C ALA A 401 -17.27 -16.37 -25.61
N ASN A 402 -16.79 -17.26 -26.48
CA ASN A 402 -17.64 -18.14 -27.27
C ASN A 402 -18.37 -19.19 -26.42
N ASP A 403 -17.74 -19.71 -25.36
CA ASP A 403 -18.37 -20.69 -24.45
C ASP A 403 -19.63 -20.15 -23.77
N PHE A 404 -19.74 -18.82 -23.58
CA PHE A 404 -20.95 -18.18 -23.05
C PHE A 404 -22.19 -18.48 -23.91
N LEU A 405 -22.04 -18.70 -25.23
CA LEU A 405 -23.16 -19.06 -26.11
C LEU A 405 -23.79 -20.43 -25.80
N SER A 406 -22.97 -21.34 -25.25
CA SER A 406 -23.33 -22.71 -24.88
C SER A 406 -23.71 -22.82 -23.40
N ASN A 407 -23.10 -21.98 -22.56
CA ASN A 407 -23.30 -21.94 -21.11
C ASN A 407 -23.81 -20.56 -20.63
N PRO A 408 -24.97 -20.10 -21.12
CA PRO A 408 -25.40 -18.73 -20.88
C PRO A 408 -25.92 -18.50 -19.45
N SER A 409 -25.51 -17.39 -18.85
CA SER A 409 -26.21 -16.76 -17.73
C SER A 409 -27.28 -15.77 -18.21
N ASP A 410 -28.27 -15.44 -17.39
CA ASP A 410 -29.26 -14.43 -17.76
C ASP A 410 -28.62 -13.04 -17.86
N ILE A 411 -27.71 -12.73 -16.93
CA ILE A 411 -27.04 -11.42 -16.86
C ILE A 411 -25.53 -11.61 -16.90
N LEU A 412 -24.85 -10.85 -17.76
CA LEU A 412 -23.39 -10.77 -17.83
C LEU A 412 -22.96 -9.30 -17.86
N ILE A 413 -22.14 -8.86 -16.91
CA ILE A 413 -21.71 -7.45 -16.78
C ILE A 413 -20.21 -7.39 -16.51
N GLY A 414 -19.45 -6.61 -17.28
CA GLY A 414 -18.02 -6.40 -17.05
C GLY A 414 -17.34 -5.62 -18.17
N GLY A 415 -16.03 -5.78 -18.32
CA GLY A 415 -15.28 -5.38 -19.51
C GLY A 415 -15.17 -6.50 -20.53
N GLY A 416 -14.20 -6.41 -21.44
CA GLY A 416 -13.92 -7.44 -22.45
C GLY A 416 -14.79 -7.33 -23.70
N VAL A 417 -15.13 -6.12 -24.14
CA VAL A 417 -16.03 -5.93 -25.30
C VAL A 417 -15.43 -6.44 -26.62
N GLU A 418 -14.10 -6.41 -26.74
CA GLU A 418 -13.41 -6.73 -28.00
C GLU A 418 -13.45 -8.24 -28.27
N GLU A 419 -13.38 -9.05 -27.23
CA GLU A 419 -13.49 -10.50 -27.22
C GLU A 419 -14.84 -11.01 -27.77
N PHE A 420 -15.86 -10.14 -27.74
CA PHE A 420 -17.20 -10.42 -28.27
C PHE A 420 -17.47 -9.78 -29.64
N THR A 421 -16.77 -8.70 -30.00
CA THR A 421 -17.15 -7.84 -31.13
C THR A 421 -16.07 -7.61 -32.18
N LYS A 422 -14.78 -7.76 -31.83
CA LYS A 422 -13.61 -7.53 -32.68
C LYS A 422 -12.70 -8.76 -32.68
N ARG A 423 -13.29 -9.91 -33.00
CA ARG A 423 -12.62 -11.20 -32.94
C ARG A 423 -11.82 -11.50 -34.19
N LYS A 424 -10.80 -12.34 -34.06
CA LYS A 424 -9.94 -12.80 -35.17
C LYS A 424 -10.68 -13.58 -36.25
N ASP A 425 -11.81 -14.19 -35.90
CA ASP A 425 -12.68 -14.96 -36.79
C ASP A 425 -13.76 -14.11 -37.47
N ASP A 426 -13.76 -12.78 -37.26
CA ASP A 426 -14.76 -11.82 -37.73
C ASP A 426 -16.20 -12.12 -37.28
N ILE A 427 -16.38 -13.02 -36.29
CA ILE A 427 -17.71 -13.32 -35.73
C ILE A 427 -18.06 -12.23 -34.71
N ASN A 428 -19.30 -11.72 -34.75
CA ASN A 428 -19.82 -10.84 -33.71
C ASN A 428 -20.75 -11.63 -32.77
N LEU A 429 -20.25 -12.01 -31.60
CA LEU A 429 -21.04 -12.75 -30.60
C LEU A 429 -22.19 -11.91 -30.07
N GLY A 430 -22.04 -10.58 -30.00
CA GLY A 430 -23.11 -9.67 -29.61
C GLY A 430 -24.33 -9.74 -30.54
N GLU A 431 -24.14 -9.88 -31.84
CA GLU A 431 -25.24 -10.10 -32.79
C GLU A 431 -25.91 -11.46 -32.60
N ILE A 432 -25.13 -12.52 -32.34
CA ILE A 432 -25.65 -13.86 -32.04
C ILE A 432 -26.48 -13.82 -30.76
N LEU A 433 -26.00 -13.14 -29.71
CA LEU A 433 -26.71 -12.97 -28.45
C LEU A 433 -28.04 -12.23 -28.63
N ARG A 434 -28.07 -11.17 -29.45
CA ARG A 434 -29.33 -10.48 -29.80
C ARG A 434 -30.32 -11.42 -30.48
N LYS A 435 -29.88 -12.24 -31.44
CA LYS A 435 -30.72 -13.27 -32.08
C LYS A 435 -31.21 -14.32 -31.08
N LYS A 436 -30.43 -14.60 -30.03
CA LYS A 436 -30.81 -15.48 -28.90
C LYS A 436 -31.68 -14.78 -27.83
N GLY A 437 -32.10 -13.54 -28.07
CA GLY A 437 -33.03 -12.80 -27.21
C GLY A 437 -32.39 -11.98 -26.08
N TYR A 438 -31.07 -11.78 -26.11
CA TYR A 438 -30.39 -10.88 -25.17
C TYR A 438 -30.48 -9.43 -25.64
N THR A 439 -30.53 -8.51 -24.68
CA THR A 439 -30.03 -7.15 -24.92
C THR A 439 -28.51 -7.17 -24.81
N PHE A 440 -27.78 -6.77 -25.86
CA PHE A 440 -26.33 -6.63 -25.82
C PHE A 440 -25.95 -5.15 -25.93
N SER A 441 -25.33 -4.60 -24.90
CA SER A 441 -24.87 -3.20 -24.81
C SER A 441 -23.37 -3.13 -24.59
N ILE A 442 -22.75 -2.10 -25.16
CA ILE A 442 -21.32 -1.79 -24.97
C ILE A 442 -21.09 -0.45 -24.25
N GLN A 443 -22.14 0.04 -23.60
CA GLN A 443 -22.16 1.33 -22.92
C GLN A 443 -22.73 1.15 -21.53
N TRP A 444 -21.96 1.52 -20.51
CA TRP A 444 -22.33 1.44 -19.10
C TRP A 444 -23.64 2.15 -18.78
N LYS A 445 -23.89 3.30 -19.41
CA LYS A 445 -25.12 4.07 -19.26
C LYS A 445 -26.40 3.27 -19.60
N ALA A 446 -26.30 2.21 -20.40
CA ALA A 446 -27.45 1.36 -20.70
C ALA A 446 -28.00 0.64 -19.46
N ILE A 447 -27.21 0.46 -18.39
CA ILE A 447 -27.64 -0.21 -17.14
C ILE A 447 -28.96 0.38 -16.59
N ASP A 448 -29.16 1.69 -16.74
CA ASP A 448 -30.33 2.42 -16.25
C ASP A 448 -31.60 2.17 -17.08
N THR A 449 -31.46 1.80 -18.35
CA THR A 449 -32.57 1.76 -19.31
C THR A 449 -32.96 0.34 -19.74
N ILE A 450 -32.05 -0.64 -19.65
CA ILE A 450 -32.32 -2.03 -20.03
C ILE A 450 -33.54 -2.58 -19.27
N GLN A 451 -34.58 -3.00 -19.99
CA GLN A 451 -35.77 -3.66 -19.41
C GLN A 451 -35.76 -5.18 -19.59
N ASN A 452 -34.97 -5.67 -20.55
CA ASN A 452 -34.84 -7.10 -20.80
C ASN A 452 -34.19 -7.77 -19.58
N LYS A 453 -34.73 -8.91 -19.15
CA LYS A 453 -34.21 -9.70 -18.03
C LYS A 453 -32.99 -10.54 -18.42
N ARG A 454 -32.73 -10.68 -19.72
CA ARG A 454 -31.53 -11.31 -20.28
C ARG A 454 -30.68 -10.27 -20.99
N PHE A 455 -29.52 -9.95 -20.45
CA PHE A 455 -28.66 -8.94 -21.05
C PHE A 455 -27.18 -9.19 -20.80
N VAL A 456 -26.37 -8.72 -21.75
CA VAL A 456 -24.92 -8.64 -21.67
C VAL A 456 -24.53 -7.18 -21.81
N LEU A 457 -23.79 -6.66 -20.84
CA LEU A 457 -23.31 -5.28 -20.84
C LEU A 457 -21.80 -5.27 -20.64
N LEU A 458 -21.05 -4.90 -21.67
CA LEU A 458 -19.58 -4.92 -21.64
C LEU A 458 -19.00 -3.53 -21.92
N ASP A 459 -18.29 -2.93 -20.97
CA ASP A 459 -17.71 -1.59 -21.12
C ASP A 459 -16.36 -1.49 -20.39
N ASN A 460 -15.27 -1.43 -21.16
CA ASN A 460 -13.91 -1.38 -20.63
C ASN A 460 -13.63 -0.10 -19.82
N GLU A 461 -14.29 1.02 -20.14
CA GLU A 461 -14.10 2.28 -19.41
C GLU A 461 -14.79 2.25 -18.03
N ALA A 462 -15.82 1.41 -17.88
CA ALA A 462 -16.56 1.25 -16.63
C ALA A 462 -15.92 0.26 -15.65
N VAL A 463 -14.87 -0.46 -16.07
CA VAL A 463 -14.13 -1.43 -15.26
C VAL A 463 -12.66 -1.04 -15.08
N VAL A 464 -12.34 0.26 -15.11
CA VAL A 464 -11.03 0.78 -14.68
C VAL A 464 -10.90 0.76 -13.16
N SER A 465 -9.72 1.03 -12.59
CA SER A 465 -9.56 1.02 -11.13
C SER A 465 -10.32 2.15 -10.44
N LYS A 466 -10.62 1.99 -9.15
CA LYS A 466 -11.06 3.07 -8.27
C LYS A 466 -10.04 4.19 -8.20
N LYS A 467 -8.76 3.86 -8.30
CA LYS A 467 -7.68 4.83 -8.43
C LYS A 467 -7.81 5.66 -9.72
N ALA A 468 -8.22 5.03 -10.82
CA ALA A 468 -8.48 5.65 -12.12
C ALA A 468 -9.90 6.22 -12.29
N GLY A 469 -10.78 6.10 -11.29
CA GLY A 469 -12.10 6.74 -11.30
C GLY A 469 -13.29 5.90 -11.77
N ARG A 470 -13.29 4.57 -11.55
CA ARG A 470 -14.39 3.63 -11.91
C ARG A 470 -15.82 4.10 -11.60
N GLY A 471 -16.02 4.93 -10.58
CA GLY A 471 -17.34 5.33 -10.11
C GLY A 471 -18.00 4.24 -9.24
N ASP A 472 -19.31 4.05 -9.37
CA ASP A 472 -20.18 3.19 -8.54
C ASP A 472 -20.53 1.84 -9.21
N PHE A 473 -19.65 1.34 -10.08
CA PHE A 473 -19.89 0.17 -10.93
C PHE A 473 -20.45 -1.05 -10.16
N LEU A 474 -19.77 -1.48 -9.09
CA LEU A 474 -20.14 -2.67 -8.32
C LEU A 474 -21.55 -2.54 -7.74
N GLU A 475 -21.79 -1.52 -6.93
CA GLU A 475 -23.10 -1.30 -6.30
C GLU A 475 -24.24 -1.19 -7.34
N LYS A 476 -24.00 -0.49 -8.44
CA LYS A 476 -25.02 -0.27 -9.48
C LYS A 476 -25.28 -1.52 -10.31
N ALA A 477 -24.27 -2.34 -10.59
CA ALA A 477 -24.43 -3.63 -11.25
C ALA A 477 -25.22 -4.60 -10.36
N PHE A 478 -24.88 -4.66 -9.07
CA PHE A 478 -25.58 -5.45 -8.06
C PHE A 478 -27.06 -5.06 -7.96
N GLU A 479 -27.35 -3.77 -7.73
CA GLU A 479 -28.71 -3.25 -7.58
C GLU A 479 -29.54 -3.52 -8.85
N LYS A 480 -28.97 -3.31 -10.04
CA LYS A 480 -29.65 -3.63 -11.30
C LYS A 480 -30.04 -5.10 -11.39
N THR A 481 -29.12 -5.98 -11.02
CA THR A 481 -29.29 -7.43 -11.11
C THR A 481 -30.34 -7.92 -10.12
N CYS A 482 -30.23 -7.51 -8.85
CA CYS A 482 -31.22 -7.78 -7.80
C CYS A 482 -32.61 -7.28 -8.19
N ASN A 483 -32.72 -6.05 -8.72
CA ASN A 483 -34.00 -5.51 -9.20
C ASN A 483 -34.58 -6.28 -10.39
N SER A 484 -33.74 -6.87 -11.24
CA SER A 484 -34.18 -7.66 -12.39
C SER A 484 -34.69 -9.05 -11.98
N PHE A 485 -34.05 -9.67 -10.99
CA PHE A 485 -34.39 -11.00 -10.49
C PHE A 485 -35.55 -10.97 -9.48
N SER A 486 -35.61 -9.99 -8.58
CA SER A 486 -36.69 -9.85 -7.59
C SER A 486 -38.07 -9.55 -8.20
N LYS A 487 -38.13 -9.14 -9.48
CA LYS A 487 -39.38 -9.01 -10.25
C LYS A 487 -39.93 -10.36 -10.73
N THR A 488 -39.34 -11.48 -10.31
CA THR A 488 -39.79 -12.83 -10.65
C THR A 488 -39.94 -13.67 -9.39
N SER A 489 -40.72 -14.75 -9.47
CA SER A 489 -40.81 -15.74 -8.40
C SER A 489 -39.69 -16.79 -8.45
N LYS A 490 -38.83 -16.75 -9.48
CA LYS A 490 -37.76 -17.74 -9.68
C LYS A 490 -36.63 -17.50 -8.67
N PRO A 491 -36.00 -18.57 -8.17
CA PRO A 491 -34.79 -18.44 -7.36
C PRO A 491 -33.63 -17.93 -8.22
N PHE A 492 -32.59 -17.37 -7.59
CA PHE A 492 -31.44 -16.85 -8.33
C PHE A 492 -30.08 -17.14 -7.68
N PHE A 493 -29.04 -17.05 -8.51
CA PHE A 493 -27.63 -17.09 -8.12
C PHE A 493 -26.90 -15.92 -8.77
N ILE A 494 -26.20 -15.12 -7.98
CA ILE A 494 -25.36 -14.02 -8.44
C ILE A 494 -23.92 -14.33 -8.02
N MET A 495 -22.99 -14.33 -8.98
CA MET A 495 -21.57 -14.20 -8.69
C MET A 495 -21.13 -12.80 -9.11
N GLU A 496 -20.55 -12.04 -8.18
CA GLU A 496 -20.06 -10.69 -8.45
C GLU A 496 -18.67 -10.45 -7.87
N GLU A 497 -17.79 -9.86 -8.68
CA GLU A 497 -16.36 -9.82 -8.42
C GLU A 497 -15.77 -8.40 -8.33
N GLY A 498 -15.06 -8.15 -7.22
CA GLY A 498 -14.10 -7.06 -7.07
C GLY A 498 -12.72 -7.46 -7.62
N ALA A 499 -12.55 -7.46 -8.94
CA ALA A 499 -11.38 -8.04 -9.64
C ALA A 499 -10.08 -7.29 -9.36
N GLN A 500 -10.15 -5.98 -9.12
CA GLN A 500 -8.96 -5.12 -9.15
C GLN A 500 -8.21 -5.02 -7.83
N ILE A 501 -8.70 -5.67 -6.77
CA ILE A 501 -7.94 -5.83 -5.52
C ILE A 501 -6.63 -6.58 -5.82
N ASP A 502 -6.72 -7.68 -6.57
CA ASP A 502 -5.59 -8.46 -7.07
C ASP A 502 -4.65 -7.64 -7.95
N TYR A 503 -5.18 -6.87 -8.91
CA TYR A 503 -4.36 -6.02 -9.78
C TYR A 503 -3.55 -4.99 -9.00
N GLY A 504 -4.12 -4.42 -7.93
CA GLY A 504 -3.40 -3.56 -6.99
C GLY A 504 -2.32 -4.32 -6.23
N GLY A 505 -2.61 -5.56 -5.84
CA GLY A 505 -1.67 -6.49 -5.20
C GLY A 505 -0.47 -6.78 -6.08
N HIS A 506 -0.65 -7.17 -7.34
CA HIS A 506 0.44 -7.41 -8.30
C HIS A 506 1.30 -6.17 -8.57
N GLN A 507 0.74 -4.96 -8.45
CA GLN A 507 1.47 -3.71 -8.63
C GLN A 507 2.22 -3.24 -7.37
N ASN A 508 2.02 -3.94 -6.25
CA ASN A 508 2.48 -3.56 -4.91
C ASN A 508 2.10 -2.11 -4.59
N ASP A 509 0.85 -1.73 -4.91
CA ASP A 509 0.31 -0.38 -4.72
C ASP A 509 -0.80 -0.41 -3.65
N LEU A 510 -0.44 -0.02 -2.43
CA LEU A 510 -1.33 -0.08 -1.27
C LEU A 510 -2.55 0.84 -1.41
N GLU A 511 -2.39 2.02 -2.01
CA GLU A 511 -3.54 2.89 -2.31
C GLU A 511 -4.52 2.16 -3.22
N TYR A 512 -4.02 1.54 -4.29
CA TYR A 512 -4.85 0.82 -5.24
C TYR A 512 -5.62 -0.30 -4.52
N VAL A 513 -4.92 -1.18 -3.80
CA VAL A 513 -5.54 -2.27 -3.01
C VAL A 513 -6.61 -1.75 -2.07
N ILE A 514 -6.30 -0.74 -1.25
CA ILE A 514 -7.25 -0.23 -0.25
C ILE A 514 -8.49 0.36 -0.92
N ARG A 515 -8.34 1.15 -1.98
CA ARG A 515 -9.48 1.78 -2.64
C ARG A 515 -10.42 0.76 -3.28
N GLU A 516 -9.89 -0.36 -3.76
CA GLU A 516 -10.68 -1.49 -4.28
C GLU A 516 -11.37 -2.26 -3.16
N VAL A 517 -10.68 -2.54 -2.04
CA VAL A 517 -11.29 -3.17 -0.86
C VAL A 517 -12.44 -2.33 -0.31
N LEU A 518 -12.28 -1.00 -0.24
CA LEU A 518 -13.34 -0.10 0.23
C LEU A 518 -14.55 -0.03 -0.72
N ASP A 519 -14.33 -0.18 -2.03
CA ASP A 519 -15.42 -0.26 -3.00
C ASP A 519 -16.18 -1.58 -2.90
N PHE A 520 -15.44 -2.69 -2.81
CA PHE A 520 -16.01 -4.02 -2.63
C PHE A 520 -16.74 -4.17 -1.30
N ASP A 521 -16.23 -3.58 -0.21
CA ASP A 521 -16.90 -3.62 1.09
C ASP A 521 -18.23 -2.83 1.09
N GLN A 522 -18.35 -1.74 0.34
CA GLN A 522 -19.64 -1.06 0.18
C GLN A 522 -20.67 -1.92 -0.56
N LEU A 523 -20.24 -2.67 -1.59
CA LEU A 523 -21.06 -3.70 -2.22
C LEU A 523 -21.50 -4.77 -1.19
N VAL A 524 -20.61 -5.24 -0.32
CA VAL A 524 -20.97 -6.17 0.77
C VAL A 524 -22.06 -5.57 1.67
N GLY A 525 -21.96 -4.28 2.00
CA GLY A 525 -22.99 -3.54 2.72
C GLY A 525 -24.35 -3.57 2.03
N LYS A 526 -24.39 -3.32 0.71
CA LYS A 526 -25.62 -3.41 -0.10
C LYS A 526 -26.19 -4.82 -0.13
N ALA A 527 -25.34 -5.83 -0.23
CA ALA A 527 -25.77 -7.22 -0.23
C ALA A 527 -26.35 -7.66 1.12
N MET A 528 -25.79 -7.21 2.25
CA MET A 528 -26.37 -7.43 3.57
C MET A 528 -27.74 -6.76 3.72
N ALA A 529 -27.88 -5.52 3.26
CA ALA A 529 -29.16 -4.82 3.27
C ALA A 529 -30.22 -5.57 2.44
N PHE A 530 -29.83 -6.12 1.29
CA PHE A 530 -30.69 -6.96 0.47
C PHE A 530 -31.12 -8.26 1.19
N VAL A 531 -30.20 -8.94 1.89
CA VAL A 531 -30.52 -10.15 2.68
C VAL A 531 -31.50 -9.85 3.81
N ASP A 532 -31.37 -8.69 4.47
CA ASP A 532 -32.31 -8.27 5.52
C ASP A 532 -33.73 -8.05 4.98
N GLU A 533 -33.86 -7.57 3.74
CA GLU A 533 -35.14 -7.39 3.05
C GLU A 533 -35.67 -8.71 2.45
N ASN A 534 -34.79 -9.56 1.96
CA ASN A 534 -35.08 -10.85 1.35
C ASN A 534 -34.42 -11.98 2.15
N GLN A 535 -35.06 -12.33 3.26
CA GLN A 535 -34.61 -13.36 4.21
C GLN A 535 -34.61 -14.80 3.67
N GLU A 536 -34.87 -15.00 2.37
CA GLU A 536 -34.63 -16.27 1.67
C GLU A 536 -33.27 -16.30 0.95
N THR A 537 -32.41 -15.29 1.17
CA THR A 537 -31.14 -15.14 0.45
C THR A 537 -29.95 -15.40 1.35
N LEU A 538 -29.00 -16.19 0.88
CA LEU A 538 -27.69 -16.38 1.52
C LEU A 538 -26.64 -15.55 0.78
N LEU A 539 -25.95 -14.70 1.51
CA LEU A 539 -24.74 -14.00 1.08
C LEU A 539 -23.50 -14.78 1.52
N ILE A 540 -22.55 -14.96 0.61
CA ILE A 540 -21.22 -15.50 0.83
C ILE A 540 -20.22 -14.48 0.28
N VAL A 541 -19.21 -14.11 1.07
CA VAL A 541 -18.12 -13.22 0.66
C VAL A 541 -16.79 -13.94 0.88
N THR A 542 -15.94 -14.01 -0.13
CA THR A 542 -14.64 -14.70 -0.06
C THR A 542 -13.65 -14.06 -1.04
N ALA A 543 -12.44 -14.61 -1.09
CA ALA A 543 -11.51 -14.45 -2.19
C ALA A 543 -11.23 -15.81 -2.85
N ASP A 544 -10.50 -15.78 -3.96
CA ASP A 544 -9.94 -16.92 -4.67
C ASP A 544 -8.51 -17.25 -4.21
N HIS A 545 -7.70 -16.24 -3.87
CA HIS A 545 -6.38 -16.30 -3.22
C HIS A 545 -6.01 -14.97 -2.52
N GLU A 546 -4.80 -14.88 -1.95
CA GLU A 546 -4.17 -13.63 -1.49
C GLU A 546 -3.13 -13.17 -2.52
N THR A 547 -2.94 -11.85 -2.67
CA THR A 547 -1.98 -11.29 -3.63
C THR A 547 -1.03 -10.28 -3.02
N GLY A 548 0.27 -10.46 -3.30
CA GLY A 548 1.36 -9.55 -2.94
C GLY A 548 2.03 -9.85 -1.59
N GLY A 549 1.46 -10.76 -0.79
CA GLY A 549 1.95 -11.05 0.55
C GLY A 549 2.03 -9.79 1.40
N LEU A 550 0.94 -9.02 1.40
CA LEU A 550 0.85 -7.71 2.04
C LEU A 550 1.03 -7.84 3.55
N THR A 551 1.99 -7.12 4.11
CA THR A 551 2.19 -6.95 5.56
C THR A 551 1.86 -5.51 5.95
N LEU A 552 1.16 -5.32 7.07
CA LEU A 552 0.89 -3.98 7.62
C LEU A 552 1.96 -3.63 8.66
N ILE A 553 2.68 -2.54 8.40
CA ILE A 553 3.82 -2.12 9.22
C ILE A 553 3.41 -1.03 10.21
N ASP A 554 2.53 -0.12 9.82
CA ASP A 554 2.00 0.94 10.68
C ASP A 554 0.61 1.39 10.20
N GLY A 555 -0.12 2.12 11.04
CA GLY A 555 -1.44 2.65 10.68
C GLY A 555 -2.10 3.42 11.80
N ASN A 556 -3.12 4.21 11.44
CA ASN A 556 -3.90 4.99 12.39
C ASN A 556 -5.38 5.03 11.98
N SER A 557 -6.19 4.19 12.64
CA SER A 557 -7.63 4.10 12.40
C SER A 557 -8.42 5.35 12.80
N GLN A 558 -7.85 6.36 13.46
CA GLN A 558 -8.56 7.63 13.67
C GLN A 558 -8.44 8.54 12.43
N THR A 559 -7.33 8.42 11.71
CA THR A 559 -7.02 9.25 10.54
C THR A 559 -7.36 8.57 9.22
N GLY A 560 -7.28 7.24 9.14
CA GLY A 560 -7.37 6.48 7.89
C GLY A 560 -6.01 6.22 7.23
N TYR A 561 -4.91 6.47 7.96
CA TYR A 561 -3.55 6.21 7.50
C TYR A 561 -3.18 4.73 7.62
N VAL A 562 -2.56 4.18 6.57
CA VAL A 562 -2.05 2.82 6.51
C VAL A 562 -0.66 2.86 5.88
N LEU A 563 0.27 2.09 6.43
CA LEU A 563 1.58 1.79 5.88
C LEU A 563 1.75 0.27 5.83
N GLY A 564 2.10 -0.25 4.67
CA GLY A 564 2.33 -1.66 4.44
C GLY A 564 3.63 -1.93 3.70
N ASP A 565 3.86 -3.19 3.36
CA ASP A 565 4.92 -3.65 2.48
C ASP A 565 4.50 -4.97 1.83
N PHE A 566 5.09 -5.28 0.69
CA PHE A 566 4.74 -6.43 -0.13
C PHE A 566 5.95 -7.36 -0.26
N SER A 567 5.76 -8.64 0.07
CA SER A 567 6.85 -9.64 0.01
C SER A 567 7.05 -10.22 -1.39
N THR A 568 6.04 -10.11 -2.25
CA THR A 568 6.06 -10.58 -3.64
C THR A 568 5.19 -9.64 -4.50
N ASN A 569 5.26 -9.78 -5.81
CA ASN A 569 4.33 -9.16 -6.76
C ASN A 569 3.40 -10.21 -7.39
N ASP A 570 3.20 -11.35 -6.71
CA ASP A 570 2.46 -12.52 -7.17
C ASP A 570 1.55 -13.03 -6.03
N HIS A 571 0.79 -14.09 -6.28
CA HIS A 571 -0.10 -14.67 -5.28
C HIS A 571 0.67 -15.34 -4.13
N THR A 572 0.00 -15.52 -2.99
CA THR A 572 0.51 -16.36 -1.89
C THR A 572 -0.48 -17.46 -1.50
N ALA A 573 0.02 -18.48 -0.79
CA ALA A 573 -0.78 -19.61 -0.33
C ALA A 573 -1.54 -19.34 0.98
N VAL A 574 -1.64 -18.08 1.40
CA VAL A 574 -2.35 -17.72 2.64
C VAL A 574 -3.84 -18.05 2.48
N THR A 575 -4.41 -18.70 3.50
CA THR A 575 -5.85 -18.99 3.52
C THR A 575 -6.67 -17.71 3.50
N VAL A 576 -7.72 -17.69 2.69
CA VAL A 576 -8.59 -16.51 2.53
C VAL A 576 -9.83 -16.63 3.42
N PRO A 577 -10.35 -15.52 3.97
CA PRO A 577 -11.53 -15.58 4.82
C PRO A 577 -12.80 -15.82 4.01
N VAL A 578 -13.77 -16.50 4.63
CA VAL A 578 -15.13 -16.68 4.12
C VAL A 578 -16.11 -16.08 5.11
N PHE A 579 -16.90 -15.10 4.70
CA PHE A 579 -17.99 -14.53 5.48
C PHE A 579 -19.33 -15.01 4.92
N ALA A 580 -20.30 -15.33 5.78
CA ALA A 580 -21.62 -15.75 5.35
C ALA A 580 -22.75 -15.10 6.18
N TYR A 581 -23.82 -14.66 5.51
CA TYR A 581 -24.97 -14.03 6.15
C TYR A 581 -26.29 -14.46 5.49
N GLY A 582 -27.27 -14.90 6.28
CA GLY A 582 -28.56 -15.43 5.80
C GLY A 582 -28.81 -16.88 6.21
N PRO A 583 -29.91 -17.49 5.72
CA PRO A 583 -30.22 -18.91 5.92
C PRO A 583 -29.08 -19.84 5.51
N GLY A 584 -28.68 -20.75 6.40
CA GLY A 584 -27.63 -21.75 6.12
C GLY A 584 -26.20 -21.22 6.23
N ALA A 585 -26.00 -19.96 6.64
CA ALA A 585 -24.68 -19.34 6.80
C ALA A 585 -23.76 -20.14 7.75
N GLU A 586 -24.32 -20.79 8.77
CA GLU A 586 -23.58 -21.60 9.75
C GLU A 586 -22.75 -22.73 9.11
N ASN A 587 -23.11 -23.18 7.90
CA ASN A 587 -22.37 -24.20 7.17
C ASN A 587 -21.02 -23.70 6.65
N PHE A 588 -20.76 -22.39 6.65
CA PHE A 588 -19.53 -21.78 6.15
C PHE A 588 -18.49 -21.51 7.25
N LYS A 589 -18.73 -22.00 8.48
CA LYS A 589 -17.77 -21.95 9.60
C LYS A 589 -16.64 -22.97 9.43
N GLY A 590 -15.50 -22.67 10.06
CA GLY A 590 -14.33 -23.55 10.10
C GLY A 590 -13.37 -23.35 8.92
N VAL A 591 -12.42 -24.26 8.78
CA VAL A 591 -11.38 -24.23 7.73
C VAL A 591 -11.66 -25.37 6.74
N TYR A 592 -11.70 -25.06 5.45
CA TYR A 592 -11.99 -26.05 4.40
C TYR A 592 -11.35 -25.68 3.06
N GLN A 593 -11.28 -26.65 2.15
CA GLN A 593 -10.82 -26.42 0.77
C GLN A 593 -11.83 -25.56 0.00
N ASN A 594 -11.36 -24.71 -0.92
CA ASN A 594 -12.23 -23.87 -1.77
C ASN A 594 -13.27 -24.67 -2.59
N THR A 595 -13.00 -25.94 -2.89
CA THR A 595 -14.00 -26.87 -3.47
C THR A 595 -15.23 -27.08 -2.60
N ALA A 596 -15.11 -26.93 -1.29
CA ALA A 596 -16.23 -27.08 -0.37
C ALA A 596 -17.23 -25.91 -0.46
N ILE A 597 -16.86 -24.77 -1.04
CA ILE A 597 -17.79 -23.66 -1.28
C ILE A 597 -18.93 -24.14 -2.21
N TYR A 598 -18.59 -24.83 -3.30
CA TYR A 598 -19.56 -25.44 -4.20
C TYR A 598 -20.47 -26.43 -3.46
N SER A 599 -19.90 -27.41 -2.76
CA SER A 599 -20.69 -28.47 -2.14
C SER A 599 -21.58 -27.93 -1.02
N LYS A 600 -21.11 -26.96 -0.25
CA LYS A 600 -21.91 -26.26 0.77
C LYS A 600 -23.06 -25.47 0.14
N ILE A 601 -22.84 -24.77 -0.98
CA ILE A 601 -23.93 -24.09 -1.72
C ILE A 601 -24.99 -25.09 -2.18
N VAL A 602 -24.56 -26.21 -2.77
CA VAL A 602 -25.46 -27.29 -3.24
C VAL A 602 -26.25 -27.90 -2.08
N GLU A 603 -25.61 -28.11 -0.93
CA GLU A 603 -26.21 -28.65 0.28
C GLU A 603 -27.27 -27.70 0.86
N VAL A 604 -26.95 -26.42 1.07
CA VAL A 604 -27.91 -25.47 1.66
C VAL A 604 -29.12 -25.23 0.78
N LEU A 605 -28.96 -25.29 -0.55
CA LEU A 605 -30.06 -25.23 -1.51
C LEU A 605 -30.88 -26.53 -1.61
N SER A 606 -30.52 -27.58 -0.86
CA SER A 606 -31.16 -28.90 -0.90
C SER A 606 -31.18 -29.53 -2.30
N LEU A 607 -30.15 -29.26 -3.10
CA LEU A 607 -30.04 -29.76 -4.47
C LEU A 607 -29.27 -31.08 -4.47
N LYS A 608 -29.93 -32.15 -4.02
CA LYS A 608 -29.41 -33.50 -4.25
C LYS A 608 -29.33 -33.82 -5.75
#